data_AF-A0A0P4RHI3-F1
#
_entry.id   AF-A0A0P4RHI3-F1
#
_cell.length_a   1.000
_cell.length_b   1.000
_cell.length_c   1.000
_cell.angle_alpha   90.00
_cell.angle_beta   90.00
_cell.angle_gamma   90.00
#
_symmetry.space_group_name_H-M   'P 1'
#
loop_
_entity.id
_entity.type
_entity.pdbx_description
1 polymer ?
#
loop_
_entity_poly.entity_id
_entity_poly.type
_entity_poly.pdbx_seq_one_letter_code
_entity_poly.pdbx_strand_id
1 'polypeptide(L)' 'MLDITGWTADEIQTGVALTTELGQFPRGRALYDPRPGERNRWDWSGDSP' A
#
# COMPACT_ATOMS: atom_id res chain seq x y z
N MET A 1 1.21 3.81 -10.30
CA MET A 1 1.81 2.47 -10.22
C MET A 1 3.00 2.58 -9.29
N LEU A 2 3.09 1.72 -8.27
CA LEU A 2 4.21 1.69 -7.33
C LEU A 2 5.17 0.57 -7.74
N ASP A 3 6.45 0.87 -7.82
CA ASP A 3 7.50 -0.11 -8.04
C ASP A 3 8.12 -0.54 -6.70
N ILE A 4 8.01 -1.83 -6.40
CA ILE A 4 8.48 -2.46 -5.16
C ILE A 4 9.59 -3.49 -5.42
N THR A 5 10.08 -3.60 -6.66
CA THR A 5 11.03 -4.65 -7.06
C THR A 5 12.39 -4.56 -6.36
N GLY A 6 12.76 -3.39 -5.84
CA GLY A 6 13.98 -3.18 -5.07
C GLY A 6 13.81 -3.19 -3.55
N TRP A 7 12.59 -3.42 -3.04
CA TRP A 7 12.31 -3.30 -1.61
C TRP A 7 12.73 -4.56 -0.86
N THR A 8 13.31 -4.36 0.32
CA THR A 8 13.64 -5.42 1.26
C THR A 8 12.37 -6.01 1.87
N ALA A 9 12.46 -7.23 2.40
CA ALA A 9 11.31 -7.89 3.03
C ALA A 9 10.72 -7.09 4.20
N ASP A 10 11.53 -6.29 4.90
CA ASP A 10 11.11 -5.42 6.01
C ASP A 10 10.32 -4.20 5.50
N GLU A 11 10.78 -3.56 4.43
CA GLU A 11 10.07 -2.47 3.76
C GLU A 11 8.72 -2.94 3.18
N ILE A 12 8.68 -4.16 2.64
CA ILE A 12 7.44 -4.77 2.16
C ILE A 12 6.47 -5.05 3.32
N GLN A 13 6.97 -5.39 4.51
CA GLN A 13 6.17 -5.69 5.72
C GLN A 13 5.61 -4.43 6.40
N THR A 14 6.07 -3.23 6.01
CA THR A 14 5.66 -1.97 6.62
C THR A 14 4.36 -1.41 6.01
N GLY A 15 3.93 -1.91 4.83
CA GLY A 15 2.77 -1.40 4.10
C GLY A 15 3.05 -0.09 3.35
N VAL A 16 2.13 0.33 2.48
CA VAL A 16 2.28 1.57 1.72
C VAL A 16 0.99 2.38 1.68
N ALA A 17 1.17 3.70 1.59
CA ALA A 17 0.11 4.64 1.28
C ALA A 17 0.25 5.10 -0.18
N LEU A 18 -0.60 4.60 -1.07
CA LEU A 18 -0.65 5.03 -2.47
C LEU A 18 -1.55 6.24 -2.62
N THR A 19 -1.03 7.34 -3.17
CA THR A 19 -1.85 8.49 -3.53
C THR A 19 -2.87 8.07 -4.58
N THR A 20 -4.14 8.29 -4.29
CA THR A 20 -5.25 7.96 -5.20
C THR A 20 -6.01 9.23 -5.52
N GLU A 21 -6.11 9.54 -6.81
CA GLU A 21 -6.99 10.62 -7.29
C GLU A 21 -8.46 10.18 -7.36
N LEU A 22 -8.74 8.90 -7.08
CA LEU A 22 -10.05 8.24 -7.13
C LEU A 22 -10.57 7.83 -5.74
N GLY A 23 -9.84 8.13 -4.66
CA GLY A 23 -10.22 7.76 -3.30
C GLY A 23 -11.35 8.64 -2.74
N GLN A 24 -11.95 8.19 -1.63
CA GLN A 24 -13.07 8.87 -0.96
C GLN A 24 -12.76 10.33 -0.54
N PHE A 25 -11.48 10.71 -0.50
CA PHE A 25 -11.02 12.06 -0.21
C PHE A 25 -10.27 12.67 -1.41
N PRO A 26 -10.53 13.94 -1.78
CA PRO A 26 -9.69 14.64 -2.74
C PRO A 26 -8.27 14.78 -2.16
N ARG A 27 -7.30 14.10 -2.80
CA ARG A 27 -5.90 13.88 -2.33
C ARG A 27 -5.69 12.77 -1.29
N GLY A 28 -6.67 11.90 -1.09
CA GLY A 28 -6.55 10.77 -0.18
C GLY A 28 -5.47 9.76 -0.60
N ARG A 29 -5.04 8.94 0.36
CA ARG A 29 -4.12 7.82 0.12
C ARG A 29 -4.81 6.51 0.44
N ALA A 30 -4.77 5.57 -0.49
CA ALA A 30 -5.20 4.20 -0.26
C ALA A 30 -4.07 3.46 0.46
N LEU A 31 -4.37 2.92 1.64
CA LEU A 31 -3.46 2.13 2.44
C LEU A 31 -3.54 0.66 2.01
N TYR A 32 -2.38 0.06 1.88
CA TYR A 32 -2.21 -1.34 1.56
C TYR A 32 -1.28 -1.98 2.57
N ASP A 33 -1.79 -2.99 3.27
CA ASP A 33 -1.04 -3.74 4.26
C ASP A 33 -0.60 -5.09 3.69
N PRO A 34 0.62 -5.56 4.04
CA PRO A 34 1.14 -6.81 3.56
C PRO A 34 0.44 -8.01 4.19
N ARG A 35 0.12 -9.02 3.38
CA ARG A 35 -0.43 -10.26 3.89
C ARG A 35 0.64 -11.10 4.61
N PRO A 36 0.37 -11.58 5.83
CA PRO A 36 1.25 -12.55 6.48
C PRO A 36 1.37 -13.81 5.63
N GLY A 37 2.59 -14.11 5.17
CA GLY A 37 2.89 -15.29 4.34
C GLY A 37 2.94 -15.04 2.83
N GLU A 38 2.41 -13.93 2.32
CA GLU A 38 2.43 -13.59 0.89
C GLU A 38 3.16 -12.27 0.64
N ARG A 39 4.49 -12.36 0.48
CA ARG A 39 5.39 -11.20 0.38
C ARG A 39 5.07 -10.22 -0.76
N ASN A 40 4.43 -10.68 -1.84
CA ASN A 40 4.13 -9.84 -3.00
C ASN A 40 2.66 -9.45 -3.10
N ARG A 41 1.88 -9.62 -2.01
CA ARG A 41 0.45 -9.43 -2.05
C ARG A 41 -0.02 -8.61 -0.87
N TRP A 42 -0.62 -7.47 -1.20
CA TRP A 42 -1.11 -6.51 -0.23
C TRP A 42 -2.62 -6.40 -0.31
N ASP A 43 -3.25 -6.29 0.84
CA ASP A 43 -4.68 -6.05 0.96
C ASP A 43 -4.94 -4.57 1.18
N TRP A 44 -6.00 -4.08 0.56
CA TRP A 44 -6.52 -2.75 0.86
C TRP A 44 -7.04 -2.71 2.30
N SER A 45 -6.49 -1.82 3.10
CA SER A 45 -6.86 -1.65 4.51
C SER A 45 -7.66 -0.38 4.79
N GLY A 46 -7.76 0.53 3.83
CA GLY A 46 -8.63 1.70 3.90
C GLY A 46 -8.08 2.90 3.13
N ASP A 47 -8.79 4.02 3.19
CA ASP A 47 -8.35 5.30 2.67
C ASP A 47 -8.06 6.27 3.82
N SER A 48 -6.91 6.95 3.77
CA SER A 48 -6.59 8.06 4.67
C SER A 48 -6.83 9.41 3.97
N PRO A 49 -7.25 10.45 4.71
CA PRO A 49 -7.15 11.84 4.26
C PRO A 49 -5.70 12.27 3.99
#